data_AF-A0A1F8MRR0-F1
#
_entry.id   AF-A0A1F8MRR0-F1
#
_cell.length_a   1.000
_cell.length_b   1.000
_cell.length_c   1.000
_cell.angle_alpha   90.00
_cell.angle_beta   90.00
_cell.angle_gamma   90.00
#
_symmetry.space_group_name_H-M   'P 1'
#
loop_
_entity.id
_entity.type
_entity.pdbx_description
1 polymer ?
#
loop_
_entity_poly.entity_id
_entity_poly.type
_entity_poly.pdbx_seq_one_letter_code
_entity_poly.pdbx_strand_id
1 'polypeptide(L)'
;MASYRTRLVAYLDLLGFKDRVEHSVNNSMVFSAIKDALESVEAHTRAIRTRGRVPGVPTPRVTTQMFSDSISLSVLGTGKWSFAAMTGNLMLLQTQLLLKGFLWRGALAGGLHYEKGKVMFGPAMIAAVNL
;
A
#
# COMPACT_ATOMS: atom_id res chain seq x y z
N MET A 1 18.42 19.07 4.44
CA MET A 1 18.95 17.69 4.52
C MET A 1 17.81 16.70 4.34
N ALA A 2 17.96 15.72 3.45
CA ALA A 2 17.02 14.60 3.33
C ALA A 2 17.21 13.69 4.56
N SER A 3 16.36 13.84 5.59
CA SER A 3 16.49 13.05 6.81
C SER A 3 15.54 11.85 6.77
N TYR A 4 16.10 10.68 7.06
CA TYR A 4 15.31 9.50 7.42
C TYR A 4 14.44 9.81 8.64
N ARG A 5 13.28 9.17 8.70
CA ARG A 5 12.42 9.16 9.90
C ARG A 5 12.06 7.73 10.25
N THR A 6 11.83 7.48 11.53
CA THR A 6 11.26 6.20 11.97
C THR A 6 9.81 6.11 11.52
N ARG A 7 9.50 5.08 10.73
CA ARG A 7 8.18 4.83 10.15
C ARG A 7 7.86 3.35 10.18
N LEU A 8 6.57 3.05 10.23
CA LEU A 8 6.05 1.74 9.88
C LEU A 8 5.78 1.71 8.37
N VAL A 9 6.34 0.73 7.67
CA VAL A 9 6.25 0.56 6.22
C VAL A 9 5.59 -0.77 5.92
N ALA A 10 4.61 -0.76 5.01
CA ALA A 10 4.02 -1.94 4.41
C ALA A 10 4.44 -1.99 2.95
N TYR A 11 4.87 -3.16 2.48
CA TYR A 11 5.02 -3.45 1.06
C TYR A 11 4.11 -4.63 0.73
N LEU A 12 3.31 -4.50 -0.33
CA LEU A 12 2.36 -5.52 -0.77
C LEU A 12 2.48 -5.73 -2.27
N ASP A 13 2.21 -6.95 -2.71
CA ASP A 13 2.37 -7.46 -4.07
C ASP A 13 1.16 -8.34 -4.47
N LEU A 14 0.62 -8.17 -5.70
CA LEU A 14 -0.45 -9.03 -6.24
C LEU A 14 0.07 -10.43 -6.53
N LEU A 15 -0.51 -11.41 -5.84
CA LEU A 15 -0.19 -12.82 -6.07
C LEU A 15 -0.69 -13.27 -7.45
N GLY A 16 0.22 -13.84 -8.25
CA GLY A 16 -0.08 -14.34 -9.59
C GLY A 16 -0.33 -13.24 -10.63
N PHE A 17 0.12 -12.01 -10.38
CA PHE A 17 -0.13 -10.89 -11.28
C PHE A 17 0.41 -11.10 -12.69
N LYS A 18 1.67 -11.57 -12.80
CA LYS A 18 2.32 -11.83 -14.09
C LYS A 18 1.46 -12.72 -14.99
N ASP A 19 1.07 -13.89 -14.50
CA ASP A 19 0.27 -14.86 -15.27
C ASP A 19 -1.08 -14.26 -15.69
N ARG A 20 -1.72 -13.48 -14.79
CA ARG A 20 -2.97 -12.79 -15.12
C ARG A 20 -2.78 -11.74 -16.21
N VAL A 21 -1.69 -10.97 -16.17
CA VAL A 21 -1.38 -9.97 -17.21
C VAL A 21 -1.14 -10.66 -18.56
N GLU A 22 -0.36 -11.73 -18.59
CA GLU A 22 -0.11 -12.52 -19.81
C GLU A 22 -1.42 -13.08 -20.38
N HIS A 23 -2.30 -13.62 -19.52
CA HIS A 23 -3.61 -14.12 -19.93
C HIS A 23 -4.55 -13.00 -20.40
N SER A 24 -4.42 -11.79 -19.83
CA SER A 24 -5.29 -10.66 -20.16
C SER A 24 -5.14 -10.14 -21.59
N VAL A 25 -3.98 -10.39 -22.23
CA VAL A 25 -3.70 -9.97 -23.62
C VAL A 25 -4.79 -10.42 -24.59
N ASN A 26 -5.33 -11.62 -24.37
CA ASN A 26 -6.36 -12.22 -25.22
C ASN A 26 -7.68 -12.45 -24.46
N ASN A 27 -7.83 -11.90 -23.25
CA ASN A 27 -9.00 -12.12 -22.41
C ASN A 27 -9.45 -10.80 -21.75
N SER A 28 -10.44 -10.16 -22.37
CA SER A 28 -10.99 -8.87 -21.92
C SER A 28 -11.62 -8.92 -20.52
N MET A 29 -12.17 -10.07 -20.11
CA MET A 29 -12.71 -10.24 -18.76
C MET A 29 -11.58 -10.21 -17.72
N VAL A 30 -10.46 -10.90 -17.98
CA VAL A 30 -9.28 -10.87 -17.10
C VAL A 30 -8.66 -9.48 -17.07
N PHE A 31 -8.58 -8.80 -18.23
CA PHE A 31 -8.12 -7.41 -18.30
C PHE A 31 -8.97 -6.48 -17.44
N SER A 32 -10.31 -6.55 -17.57
CA SER A 32 -11.22 -5.73 -16.76
C SER A 32 -11.05 -6.04 -15.28
N ALA A 33 -10.94 -7.32 -14.90
CA ALA A 33 -10.74 -7.70 -13.51
C ALA A 33 -9.46 -7.10 -12.91
N ILE A 34 -8.34 -7.15 -13.64
CA ILE A 34 -7.07 -6.53 -13.22
C ILE A 34 -7.25 -5.01 -13.09
N LYS A 35 -7.78 -4.36 -14.13
CA LYS A 35 -7.99 -2.91 -14.15
C LYS A 35 -8.85 -2.46 -12.97
N ASP A 36 -9.99 -3.12 -12.76
CA ASP A 36 -10.94 -2.80 -11.69
C ASP A 36 -10.34 -3.00 -10.30
N ALA A 37 -9.44 -3.99 -10.14
CA ALA A 37 -8.71 -4.20 -8.90
C ALA A 37 -7.70 -3.07 -8.63
N LEU A 38 -6.85 -2.77 -9.61
CA LEU A 38 -5.82 -1.71 -9.47
C LEU A 38 -6.45 -0.32 -9.30
N GLU A 39 -7.53 -0.01 -10.02
CA GLU A 39 -8.26 1.26 -9.88
C GLU A 39 -8.96 1.37 -8.51
N SER A 40 -9.45 0.27 -7.95
CA SER A 40 -10.03 0.28 -6.60
C SER A 40 -8.97 0.57 -5.53
N VAL A 41 -7.77 0.05 -5.71
CA VAL A 41 -6.61 0.33 -4.85
C VAL A 41 -6.18 1.79 -4.97
N GLU A 42 -6.09 2.30 -6.20
CA GLU A 42 -5.77 3.70 -6.45
C GLU A 42 -6.82 4.62 -5.80
N ALA A 43 -8.10 4.33 -5.96
CA ALA A 43 -9.17 5.10 -5.34
C ALA A 43 -9.08 5.08 -3.81
N HIS A 44 -8.80 3.92 -3.21
CA HIS A 44 -8.62 3.78 -1.77
C HIS A 44 -7.41 4.58 -1.27
N THR A 45 -6.25 4.43 -1.92
CA THR A 45 -5.03 5.17 -1.55
C THR A 45 -5.16 6.67 -1.75
N ARG A 46 -5.89 7.11 -2.78
CA ARG A 46 -6.23 8.52 -2.99
C ARG A 46 -7.11 9.02 -1.84
N ALA A 47 -8.14 8.25 -1.45
CA ALA A 47 -9.00 8.59 -0.33
C ALA A 47 -8.22 8.69 0.99
N ILE A 48 -7.25 7.81 1.24
CA ILE A 48 -6.35 7.92 2.40
C ILE A 48 -5.57 9.23 2.38
N ARG A 49 -5.05 9.64 1.21
CA ARG A 49 -4.26 10.87 1.06
C ARG A 49 -5.11 12.14 1.18
N THR A 50 -6.38 12.08 0.78
CA THR A 50 -7.30 13.23 0.75
C THR A 50 -8.22 13.30 1.96
N ARG A 51 -8.40 12.22 2.73
CA ARG A 51 -9.16 12.23 3.98
C ARG A 51 -8.59 13.33 4.87
N GLY A 52 -9.35 14.42 4.94
CA GLY A 52 -9.06 15.55 5.82
C GLY A 52 -8.99 15.04 7.25
N ARG A 53 -8.14 15.68 8.05
CA ARG A 53 -8.15 15.48 9.49
C ARG A 53 -9.55 15.83 9.99
N VAL A 54 -10.23 14.92 10.67
CA VAL A 54 -11.35 15.32 11.52
C VAL A 54 -10.75 16.26 12.56
N PRO A 55 -11.20 17.53 12.67
CA PRO A 55 -10.67 18.44 13.67
C PRO A 55 -10.76 17.81 15.06
N GLY A 56 -9.64 17.75 15.79
CA GLY A 56 -9.57 17.15 17.12
C GLY A 56 -9.26 15.66 17.18
N VAL A 57 -9.22 14.93 16.06
CA VAL A 57 -8.81 13.51 16.03
C VAL A 57 -7.41 13.38 15.41
N PRO A 58 -6.38 12.99 16.19
CA PRO A 58 -5.05 12.74 15.66
C PRO A 58 -5.06 11.47 14.80
N THR A 59 -5.27 11.60 13.49
CA THR A 59 -5.09 10.49 12.55
C THR A 59 -3.67 10.50 11.98
N PRO A 60 -2.91 9.40 12.10
CA PRO A 60 -1.59 9.32 11.49
C PRO A 60 -1.69 9.49 9.97
N ARG A 61 -0.86 10.37 9.40
CA ARG A 61 -0.81 10.54 7.95
C ARG A 61 -0.14 9.32 7.32
N VAL A 62 -0.91 8.62 6.49
CA VAL A 62 -0.42 7.51 5.68
C VAL A 62 0.05 8.07 4.34
N THR A 63 1.27 7.73 3.95
CA THR A 63 1.81 7.98 2.61
C THR A 63 1.66 6.70 1.80
N THR A 64 1.32 6.81 0.52
CA THR A 64 1.14 5.67 -0.37
C THR A 64 1.84 5.90 -1.70
N GLN A 65 2.45 4.86 -2.28
CA GLN A 65 2.83 4.83 -3.69
C GLN A 65 2.53 3.44 -4.25
N MET A 66 2.25 3.42 -5.55
CA MET A 66 1.89 2.22 -6.28
C MET A 66 2.67 2.19 -7.58
N PHE A 67 3.14 1.02 -7.96
CA PHE A 67 3.77 0.75 -9.24
C PHE A 67 3.42 -0.68 -9.65
N SER A 68 2.81 -0.84 -10.82
CA SER A 68 2.34 -2.15 -11.30
C SER A 68 1.40 -2.80 -10.25
N ASP A 69 1.69 -4.04 -9.89
CA ASP A 69 1.11 -4.88 -8.85
C ASP A 69 1.55 -4.57 -7.42
N SER A 70 2.60 -3.77 -7.28
CA SER A 70 3.18 -3.44 -5.99
C SER A 70 2.60 -2.15 -5.42
N ILE A 71 2.33 -2.16 -4.13
CA ILE A 71 1.94 -0.97 -3.36
C ILE A 71 2.77 -0.88 -2.09
N SER A 72 3.20 0.35 -1.78
CA SER A 72 3.82 0.69 -0.52
C SER A 72 2.96 1.67 0.25
N LEU A 73 2.80 1.42 1.55
CA LEU A 73 2.19 2.33 2.50
C LEU A 73 3.19 2.63 3.61
N SER A 74 3.19 3.86 4.12
CA SER A 74 4.03 4.21 5.25
C SER A 74 3.32 5.15 6.22
N VAL A 75 3.58 5.00 7.52
CA VAL A 75 3.03 5.87 8.57
C VAL A 75 4.17 6.33 9.49
N LEU A 76 4.13 7.58 9.93
CA LEU A 76 5.13 8.11 10.85
C LEU A 76 5.07 7.37 12.20
N GLY A 77 6.24 6.98 12.71
CA GLY A 77 6.37 6.24 13.97
C GLY A 77 5.97 4.77 13.89
N THR A 78 6.28 4.02 14.94
CA THR A 78 6.02 2.58 15.09
C THR A 78 5.13 2.28 16.31
N GLY A 79 4.47 3.30 16.87
CA GLY A 79 3.59 3.15 18.02
C GLY A 79 2.25 2.50 17.70
N LYS A 80 1.46 2.18 18.74
CA LYS A 80 0.16 1.51 18.65
C LYS A 80 -0.80 2.19 17.66
N TRP A 81 -0.87 3.52 17.66
CA TRP A 81 -1.70 4.29 16.74
C TRP A 81 -1.26 4.17 15.28
N SER A 82 0.05 4.20 15.01
CA SER A 82 0.60 4.01 13.67
C SER A 82 0.33 2.59 13.16
N PHE A 83 0.45 1.59 14.04
CA PHE A 83 0.13 0.20 13.73
C PHE A 83 -1.36 0.02 13.43
N ALA A 84 -2.25 0.50 14.30
CA ALA A 84 -3.70 0.41 14.10
C ALA A 84 -4.17 1.14 12.83
N ALA A 85 -3.61 2.32 12.54
CA ALA A 85 -3.89 3.04 11.30
C ALA A 85 -3.41 2.24 10.08
N MET A 86 -2.21 1.65 10.12
CA MET A 86 -1.70 0.83 9.03
C MET A 86 -2.57 -0.40 8.80
N THR A 87 -2.77 -1.23 9.83
CA THR A 87 -3.50 -2.50 9.70
C THR A 87 -4.96 -2.28 9.32
N GLY A 88 -5.60 -1.21 9.80
CA GLY A 88 -6.97 -0.87 9.39
C GLY A 88 -7.09 -0.58 7.89
N ASN A 89 -6.13 0.17 7.31
CA ASN A 89 -6.12 0.41 5.86
C ASN A 89 -5.79 -0.87 5.08
N LEU A 90 -4.83 -1.67 5.55
CA LEU A 90 -4.49 -2.95 4.93
C LEU A 90 -5.67 -3.93 4.92
N MET A 91 -6.41 -4.02 6.03
CA MET A 91 -7.59 -4.88 6.14
C MET A 91 -8.66 -4.49 5.13
N LEU A 92 -8.96 -3.20 5.00
CA LEU A 92 -9.95 -2.70 4.03
C LEU A 92 -9.50 -2.97 2.58
N LEU A 93 -8.24 -2.67 2.25
CA LEU A 93 -7.66 -2.94 0.93
C LEU A 93 -7.73 -4.43 0.58
N GLN A 94 -7.26 -5.30 1.49
CA GLN A 94 -7.28 -6.75 1.30
C GLN A 94 -8.72 -7.27 1.12
N THR A 95 -9.68 -6.73 1.88
CA THR A 95 -11.09 -7.12 1.76
C THR A 95 -11.65 -6.74 0.39
N GLN A 96 -11.38 -5.52 -0.08
CA GLN A 96 -11.83 -5.04 -1.39
C GLN A 96 -11.28 -5.88 -2.54
N LEU A 97 -10.02 -6.30 -2.45
CA LEU A 97 -9.38 -7.14 -3.46
C LEU A 97 -9.81 -8.59 -3.40
N LEU A 98 -10.00 -9.14 -2.20
CA LEU A 98 -10.50 -10.49 -2.00
C LEU A 98 -11.87 -10.67 -2.64
N LEU A 99 -12.76 -9.69 -2.48
CA LEU A 99 -14.08 -9.66 -3.13
C LEU A 99 -13.99 -9.60 -4.67
N LYS A 100 -12.85 -9.19 -5.23
CA LYS A 100 -12.56 -9.16 -6.66
C LYS A 100 -11.75 -10.39 -7.13
N GLY A 101 -11.50 -11.35 -6.25
CA GLY A 101 -10.73 -12.55 -6.57
C GLY A 101 -9.22 -12.31 -6.69
N PHE A 102 -8.70 -11.28 -6.02
CA PHE A 102 -7.27 -10.99 -5.91
C PHE A 102 -6.78 -11.12 -4.47
N LEU A 103 -5.53 -11.58 -4.32
CA LEU A 103 -4.85 -11.69 -3.05
C LEU A 103 -3.56 -10.90 -3.11
N TRP A 104 -3.23 -10.25 -1.99
CA TRP A 104 -1.92 -9.66 -1.78
C TRP A 104 -1.10 -10.48 -0.80
N ARG A 105 0.22 -10.43 -1.01
CA ARG A 105 1.24 -10.87 -0.06
C ARG A 105 2.17 -9.72 0.24
N GLY A 106 2.87 -9.79 1.36
CA GLY A 106 3.86 -8.80 1.73
C GLY A 106 4.01 -8.69 3.24
N ALA A 107 4.74 -7.67 3.68
CA ALA A 107 5.12 -7.55 5.08
C ALA A 107 5.11 -6.12 5.60
N LEU A 108 5.14 -6.05 6.93
CA LEU A 108 5.28 -4.83 7.71
C LEU A 108 6.65 -4.78 8.36
N ALA A 109 7.34 -3.65 8.23
CA ALA A 109 8.59 -3.40 8.91
C ALA A 109 8.64 -1.99 9.49
N GLY A 110 9.17 -1.87 10.71
CA GLY A 110 9.39 -0.60 11.39
C GLY A 110 10.87 -0.20 11.32
N GLY A 111 11.16 1.06 11.01
CA GLY A 111 12.53 1.56 11.05
C GLY A 111 12.75 2.83 10.24
N LEU A 112 14.00 3.08 9.89
CA LEU A 112 14.39 4.26 9.11
C LEU A 112 13.82 4.17 7.69
N HIS A 113 13.12 5.22 7.29
CA HIS A 113 12.53 5.36 5.97
C HIS A 113 12.55 6.83 5.52
N TYR A 114 12.92 7.04 4.27
CA TYR A 114 12.87 8.32 3.59
C TYR A 114 11.69 8.34 2.63
N GLU A 115 10.94 9.45 2.62
CA GLU A 115 9.90 9.70 1.64
C GLU A 115 9.85 11.18 1.26
N LYS A 116 9.79 11.47 -0.05
CA LYS A 116 9.52 12.81 -0.59
C LYS A 116 8.88 12.70 -1.96
N GLY A 117 7.65 13.18 -2.09
CA GLY A 117 6.89 13.10 -3.34
C GLY A 117 6.71 11.64 -3.79
N LYS A 118 7.21 11.31 -4.99
CA LYS A 118 7.16 9.96 -5.59
C LYS A 118 8.42 9.12 -5.30
N VAL A 119 9.30 9.58 -4.41
CA VAL A 119 10.54 8.88 -4.07
C VAL A 119 10.45 8.37 -2.64
N MET A 120 10.71 7.08 -2.45
CA MET A 120 10.82 6.46 -1.13
C MET A 120 11.90 5.38 -1.12
N PHE A 121 12.62 5.26 0.00
CA PHE A 121 13.63 4.22 0.21
C PHE A 121 14.03 4.16 1.69
N GLY A 122 14.71 3.08 2.09
CA GLY A 122 15.34 2.97 3.41
C GLY A 122 15.34 1.55 3.97
N PRO A 123 16.06 1.32 5.07
CA PRO A 123 16.17 0.00 5.69
C PRO A 123 14.82 -0.67 5.98
N ALA A 124 13.83 0.09 6.45
CA ALA A 124 12.49 -0.46 6.71
C ALA A 124 11.77 -0.92 5.44
N MET A 125 11.97 -0.22 4.31
CA MET A 125 11.41 -0.65 3.02
C MET A 125 12.05 -1.97 2.58
N ILE A 126 13.38 -2.04 2.62
CA ILE A 126 14.12 -3.25 2.22
C ILE A 126 13.69 -4.45 3.08
N ALA A 127 13.54 -4.24 4.39
CA ALA A 127 13.04 -5.29 5.29
C ALA A 127 11.62 -5.74 4.92
N ALA A 128 10.71 -4.82 4.59
CA ALA A 128 9.34 -5.17 4.21
C ALA A 128 9.25 -5.90 2.86
N VAL A 129 10.18 -5.64 1.93
CA VAL A 129 10.23 -6.34 0.62
C VAL A 129 10.78 -7.76 0.75
N ASN A 130 11.68 -8.00 1.71
CA ASN A 130 12.40 -9.27 1.87
C ASN A 130 11.73 -10.28 2.83
N LEU A 131 10.61 -9.91 3.44
CA LEU A 131 9.80 -10.75 4.34
C LEU A 131 8.63 -11.38 3.58
#